data_AF-A9IVV8-F1
#
_entry.id   AF-A9IVV8-F1
#
_cell.length_a   1.000
_cell.length_b   1.000
_cell.length_c   1.000
_cell.angle_alpha   90.00
_cell.angle_beta   90.00
_cell.angle_gamma   90.00
#
_symmetry.space_group_name_H-M   'P 1'
#
loop_
_entity.id
_entity.type
_entity.pdbx_description
1 polymer ?
#
loop_
_entity_poly.entity_id
_entity_poly.type
_entity_poly.pdbx_seq_one_letter_code
_entity_poly.pdbx_strand_id
1 'polypeptide(L)'
;MINNPPSLPSLGMARLFPHAHCLTDEEKQHLQEGADGKVHVSFNGIFTPPEEAAVYAEQHAKDKNNPLYFVVFPQADSAISELLVAGYQKFLENNFWGLTNSTQEAKDLMYSYGLTGLELYGHSRGTMTLGNMLNSFKQEGVHGIANENTTINLYGPAFNVLVAAGLLDYVSDGKQTIVGFDGNRYDFVSRIIGGNGYTYETIPAGSNWWKEWWRVVMNPISSHTCLGDAGYKCRYDYGSSHREQFPLSKSWSKK
;
A
#
# COMPACT_ATOMS: atom_id res chain seq x y z
N MET A 1 27.69 -25.16 -13.23
CA MET A 1 26.78 -26.20 -12.70
C MET A 1 26.96 -26.29 -11.19
N ILE A 2 26.17 -25.53 -10.43
CA ILE A 2 25.81 -25.69 -9.00
C ILE A 2 24.49 -24.89 -8.89
N ASN A 3 23.32 -25.52 -9.08
CA ASN A 3 22.49 -26.29 -8.14
C ASN A 3 21.44 -25.41 -7.44
N ASN A 4 20.22 -25.52 -7.99
CA ASN A 4 18.86 -25.28 -7.49
C ASN A 4 18.55 -24.01 -6.68
N PRO A 5 17.58 -23.19 -7.12
CA PRO A 5 16.94 -22.22 -6.23
C PRO A 5 16.14 -22.96 -5.15
N PRO A 6 15.99 -22.37 -3.94
CA PRO A 6 15.13 -22.93 -2.91
C PRO A 6 13.70 -23.01 -3.44
N SER A 7 13.13 -24.20 -3.32
CA SER A 7 11.74 -24.50 -3.61
C SER A 7 10.81 -23.50 -2.91
N LEU A 8 10.06 -22.72 -3.70
CA LEU A 8 8.94 -21.92 -3.22
C LEU A 8 7.89 -22.84 -2.58
N PRO A 9 7.44 -22.59 -1.33
CA PRO A 9 6.23 -23.20 -0.81
C PRO A 9 5.01 -22.42 -1.34
N SER A 10 4.69 -22.51 -2.64
CA SER A 10 3.50 -21.82 -3.20
C SER A 10 2.18 -22.59 -3.02
N LEU A 11 2.22 -23.82 -2.48
CA LEU A 11 1.05 -24.70 -2.39
C LEU A 11 0.15 -24.49 -1.14
N GLY A 12 0.51 -23.58 -0.23
CA GLY A 12 -0.21 -23.37 1.04
C GLY A 12 -1.16 -22.16 1.08
N MET A 13 -0.86 -21.08 0.35
CA MET A 13 -1.55 -19.79 0.55
C MET A 13 -2.95 -19.72 -0.08
N ALA A 14 -3.12 -20.27 -1.28
CA ALA A 14 -4.42 -20.33 -1.95
C ALA A 14 -5.49 -21.11 -1.17
N ARG A 15 -5.08 -21.92 -0.16
CA ARG A 15 -5.99 -22.66 0.73
C ARG A 15 -6.40 -21.88 1.98
N LEU A 16 -5.62 -20.91 2.44
CA LEU A 16 -6.00 -20.06 3.58
C LEU A 16 -6.87 -18.88 3.15
N PHE A 17 -6.62 -18.35 1.94
CA PHE A 17 -7.36 -17.25 1.35
C PHE A 17 -7.74 -17.63 -0.07
N PRO A 18 -8.94 -18.20 -0.32
CA PRO A 18 -9.31 -18.71 -1.65
C PRO A 18 -9.34 -17.62 -2.74
N HIS A 19 -9.27 -16.35 -2.34
CA HIS A 19 -9.30 -15.18 -3.22
C HIS A 19 -7.96 -14.44 -3.32
N ALA A 20 -6.94 -14.79 -2.50
CA ALA A 20 -5.65 -14.10 -2.49
C ALA A 20 -4.56 -14.94 -3.16
N HIS A 21 -3.90 -14.39 -4.18
CA HIS A 21 -2.88 -15.08 -4.97
C HIS A 21 -1.59 -14.27 -5.08
N CYS A 22 -0.45 -14.91 -4.77
CA CYS A 22 0.86 -14.32 -4.98
C CYS A 22 1.25 -14.51 -6.45
N LEU A 23 1.49 -13.42 -7.16
CA LEU A 23 1.72 -13.44 -8.61
C LEU A 23 3.04 -14.12 -8.98
N THR A 24 3.03 -15.06 -9.93
CA THR A 24 4.24 -15.42 -10.70
C THR A 24 4.48 -14.42 -11.83
N ASP A 25 5.67 -14.41 -12.41
CA ASP A 25 6.01 -13.50 -13.51
C ASP A 25 5.12 -13.72 -14.76
N GLU A 26 4.66 -14.95 -14.99
CA GLU A 26 3.75 -15.29 -16.09
C GLU A 26 2.31 -14.81 -15.87
N GLU A 27 1.83 -14.81 -14.62
CA GLU A 27 0.43 -14.46 -14.30
C GLU A 27 0.17 -12.96 -14.33
N LYS A 28 1.22 -12.13 -14.15
CA LYS A 28 1.15 -10.66 -14.11
C LYS A 28 0.53 -10.03 -15.36
N GLN A 29 0.61 -10.71 -16.51
CA GLN A 29 0.10 -10.18 -17.78
C GLN A 29 -1.39 -10.46 -18.01
N HIS A 30 -2.00 -11.35 -17.23
CA HIS A 30 -3.37 -11.83 -17.44
C HIS A 30 -4.17 -11.90 -16.13
N LEU A 31 -4.12 -10.81 -15.37
CA LEU A 31 -4.88 -10.67 -14.13
C LEU A 31 -6.37 -10.63 -14.43
N GLN A 32 -7.15 -11.28 -13.57
CA GLN A 32 -8.60 -11.34 -13.70
C GLN A 32 -9.22 -10.11 -13.03
N GLU A 33 -10.16 -9.51 -13.74
CA GLU A 33 -11.00 -8.46 -13.18
C GLU A 33 -12.00 -9.06 -12.19
N GLY A 34 -12.31 -8.28 -11.14
CA GLY A 34 -13.45 -8.54 -10.26
C GLY A 34 -14.78 -8.28 -10.96
N ALA A 35 -15.87 -8.55 -10.25
CA ALA A 35 -17.23 -8.26 -10.73
C ALA A 35 -17.47 -6.76 -10.97
N ASP A 36 -16.61 -5.90 -10.41
CA ASP A 36 -16.59 -4.46 -10.60
C ASP A 36 -15.78 -3.99 -11.82
N GLY A 37 -15.23 -4.92 -12.62
CA GLY A 37 -14.45 -4.63 -13.82
C GLY A 37 -13.04 -4.08 -13.52
N LYS A 38 -12.53 -4.32 -12.30
CA LYS A 38 -11.20 -3.86 -11.90
C LYS A 38 -10.29 -5.01 -11.48
N VAL A 39 -9.01 -4.86 -11.77
CA VAL A 39 -7.95 -5.66 -11.15
C VAL A 39 -7.60 -5.08 -9.79
N HIS A 40 -7.57 -5.92 -8.74
CA HIS A 40 -7.30 -5.50 -7.37
C HIS A 40 -5.91 -5.99 -6.91
N VAL A 41 -5.01 -5.06 -6.59
CA VAL A 41 -3.63 -5.41 -6.19
C VAL A 41 -3.20 -4.69 -4.90
N SER A 42 -2.69 -5.43 -3.94
CA SER A 42 -2.18 -4.92 -2.67
C SER A 42 -0.64 -4.91 -2.63
N PHE A 43 -0.08 -3.83 -2.09
CA PHE A 43 1.34 -3.62 -1.85
C PHE A 43 1.57 -3.47 -0.35
N ASN A 44 2.31 -4.43 0.21
CA ASN A 44 2.52 -4.52 1.65
C ASN A 44 3.76 -3.75 2.14
N GLY A 45 3.86 -3.64 3.47
CA GLY A 45 4.92 -2.95 4.19
C GLY A 45 6.25 -3.71 4.32
N ILE A 46 7.01 -3.36 5.37
CA ILE A 46 8.29 -3.99 5.73
C ILE A 46 8.03 -5.21 6.62
N PHE A 47 8.92 -6.21 6.58
CA PHE A 47 8.92 -7.35 7.52
C PHE A 47 7.66 -8.21 7.47
N THR A 48 6.95 -8.22 6.35
CA THR A 48 5.69 -8.95 6.22
C THR A 48 5.92 -10.26 5.46
N PRO A 49 5.91 -11.43 6.12
CA PRO A 49 5.93 -12.70 5.41
C PRO A 49 4.68 -12.80 4.50
N PRO A 50 4.72 -13.64 3.45
CA PRO A 50 3.61 -13.76 2.50
C PRO A 50 2.23 -13.92 3.15
N GLU A 51 2.11 -14.71 4.22
CA GLU A 51 0.85 -14.94 4.93
C GLU A 51 0.27 -13.66 5.55
N GLU A 52 1.11 -12.84 6.19
CA GLU A 52 0.67 -11.56 6.73
C GLU A 52 0.34 -10.56 5.62
N ALA A 53 1.06 -10.64 4.50
CA ALA A 53 0.81 -9.82 3.32
C ALA A 53 -0.56 -10.12 2.70
N ALA A 54 -0.97 -11.38 2.69
CA ALA A 54 -2.31 -11.79 2.27
C ALA A 54 -3.39 -11.31 3.25
N VAL A 55 -3.14 -11.37 4.57
CA VAL A 55 -4.05 -10.82 5.59
C VAL A 55 -4.28 -9.32 5.39
N TYR A 56 -3.22 -8.54 5.19
CA TYR A 56 -3.35 -7.11 4.94
C TYR A 56 -4.02 -6.81 3.60
N ALA A 57 -3.75 -7.60 2.56
CA ALA A 57 -4.48 -7.48 1.30
C ALA A 57 -5.99 -7.65 1.53
N GLU A 58 -6.41 -8.73 2.18
CA GLU A 58 -7.83 -8.99 2.46
C GLU A 58 -8.44 -7.91 3.37
N GLN A 59 -7.70 -7.48 4.39
CA GLN A 59 -8.11 -6.43 5.34
C GLN A 59 -8.39 -5.09 4.65
N HIS A 60 -7.64 -4.77 3.60
CA HIS A 60 -7.71 -3.48 2.91
C HIS A 60 -8.59 -3.48 1.67
N ALA A 61 -8.87 -4.66 1.11
CA ALA A 61 -9.78 -4.85 -0.01
C ALA A 61 -11.21 -4.44 0.39
N LYS A 62 -11.84 -3.63 -0.44
CA LYS A 62 -13.23 -3.20 -0.22
C LYS A 62 -14.21 -4.36 -0.40
N ASP A 63 -13.98 -5.20 -1.41
CA ASP A 63 -14.74 -6.41 -1.68
C ASP A 63 -13.82 -7.62 -1.64
N LYS A 64 -14.04 -8.49 -0.66
CA LYS A 64 -13.24 -9.71 -0.42
C LYS A 64 -13.63 -10.87 -1.34
N ASN A 65 -14.70 -10.71 -2.13
CA ASN A 65 -15.19 -11.74 -3.05
C ASN A 65 -14.56 -11.63 -4.45
N ASN A 66 -13.91 -10.52 -4.77
CA ASN A 66 -13.18 -10.34 -6.03
C ASN A 66 -11.80 -11.01 -5.99
N PRO A 67 -11.23 -11.39 -7.15
CA PRO A 67 -9.83 -11.78 -7.23
C PRO A 67 -8.94 -10.68 -6.64
N LEU A 68 -8.06 -11.06 -5.72
CA LEU A 68 -7.17 -10.14 -5.03
C LEU A 68 -5.73 -10.62 -5.15
N TYR A 69 -4.88 -9.77 -5.70
CA TYR A 69 -3.47 -10.04 -5.88
C TYR A 69 -2.65 -9.25 -4.85
N PHE A 70 -1.48 -9.75 -4.48
CA PHE A 70 -0.59 -9.01 -3.60
C PHE A 70 0.87 -9.17 -4.00
N VAL A 71 1.62 -8.08 -3.89
CA VAL A 71 3.06 -8.02 -4.11
C VAL A 71 3.75 -8.09 -2.75
N VAL A 72 4.57 -9.12 -2.56
CA VAL A 72 5.35 -9.32 -1.33
C VAL A 72 6.72 -8.67 -1.50
N PHE A 73 7.11 -7.84 -0.54
CA PHE A 73 8.50 -7.44 -0.40
C PHE A 73 9.26 -8.55 0.31
N PRO A 74 10.27 -9.18 -0.33
CA PRO A 74 11.13 -10.10 0.39
C PRO A 74 11.78 -9.37 1.57
N GLN A 75 11.74 -9.99 2.74
CA GLN A 75 12.41 -9.49 3.93
C GLN A 75 13.91 -9.38 3.62
N ALA A 76 14.52 -8.22 3.87
CA ALA A 76 15.96 -8.12 3.70
C ALA A 76 16.66 -8.96 4.78
N ASP A 77 17.84 -9.51 4.46
CA ASP A 77 18.56 -10.49 5.30
C ASP A 77 18.93 -9.98 6.72
N SER A 78 18.73 -8.69 7.01
CA SER A 78 18.91 -8.11 8.34
C SER A 78 18.06 -6.85 8.55
N ALA A 79 17.83 -6.48 9.81
CA ALA A 79 17.17 -5.22 10.18
C ALA A 79 17.91 -3.96 9.69
N ILE A 80 19.24 -4.04 9.53
CA ILE A 80 20.05 -2.94 8.97
C ILE A 80 19.77 -2.81 7.47
N SER A 81 19.74 -3.94 6.75
CA SER A 81 19.41 -3.97 5.32
C SER A 81 17.99 -3.43 5.07
N GLU A 82 17.04 -3.73 5.94
CA GLU A 82 15.67 -3.20 5.85
C GLU A 82 15.60 -1.69 6.08
N LEU A 83 16.34 -1.16 7.07
CA LEU A 83 16.44 0.29 7.28
C LEU A 83 17.11 1.00 6.09
N LEU A 84 18.11 0.36 5.46
CA LEU A 84 18.75 0.88 4.25
C LEU A 84 17.80 0.88 3.05
N VAL A 85 17.03 -0.20 2.84
CA VAL A 85 16.01 -0.27 1.78
C VAL A 85 14.92 0.78 2.03
N ALA A 86 14.42 0.90 3.26
CA ALA A 86 13.42 1.92 3.61
C ALA A 86 13.95 3.34 3.42
N GLY A 87 15.21 3.60 3.82
CA GLY A 87 15.89 4.87 3.59
C GLY A 87 16.06 5.15 2.10
N TYR A 88 16.46 4.15 1.32
CA TYR A 88 16.59 4.27 -0.13
C TYR A 88 15.24 4.61 -0.78
N GLN A 89 14.19 3.83 -0.51
CA GLN A 89 12.85 4.09 -1.07
C GLN A 89 12.31 5.47 -0.68
N LYS A 90 12.63 5.96 0.53
CA LYS A 90 12.18 7.27 1.00
C LYS A 90 12.93 8.44 0.37
N PHE A 91 14.25 8.34 0.26
CA PHE A 91 15.11 9.49 -0.01
C PHE A 91 15.81 9.46 -1.37
N LEU A 92 15.97 8.28 -1.96
CA LEU A 92 16.84 8.07 -3.13
C LEU A 92 16.13 7.40 -4.31
N GLU A 93 15.12 6.57 -4.08
CA GLU A 93 14.43 5.85 -5.16
C GLU A 93 13.77 6.82 -6.14
N ASN A 94 14.30 6.81 -7.36
CA ASN A 94 13.84 7.58 -8.51
C ASN A 94 14.50 7.02 -9.78
N ASN A 95 14.18 7.59 -10.94
CA ASN A 95 14.69 7.08 -12.22
C ASN A 95 16.21 7.26 -12.40
N PHE A 96 16.84 8.14 -11.63
CA PHE A 96 18.28 8.38 -11.68
C PHE A 96 19.07 7.38 -10.83
N TRP A 97 18.62 7.07 -9.62
CA TRP A 97 19.31 6.13 -8.72
C TRP A 97 18.86 4.68 -8.90
N GLY A 98 17.69 4.46 -9.51
CA GLY A 98 17.10 3.15 -9.79
C GLY A 98 15.79 2.91 -9.03
N LEU A 99 14.87 2.19 -9.66
CA LEU A 99 13.61 1.76 -9.05
C LEU A 99 13.76 0.36 -8.44
N THR A 100 13.04 0.11 -7.35
CA THR A 100 12.91 -1.24 -6.79
C THR A 100 12.01 -2.10 -7.69
N ASN A 101 12.19 -3.42 -7.65
CA ASN A 101 11.40 -4.36 -8.46
C ASN A 101 9.89 -4.18 -8.25
N SER A 102 9.45 -3.96 -7.00
CA SER A 102 8.04 -3.74 -6.70
C SER A 102 7.51 -2.41 -7.24
N THR A 103 8.34 -1.37 -7.32
CA THR A 103 7.95 -0.11 -7.98
C THR A 103 7.85 -0.31 -9.49
N GLN A 104 8.74 -1.09 -10.09
CA GLN A 104 8.63 -1.46 -11.50
C GLN A 104 7.36 -2.28 -11.77
N GLU A 105 7.04 -3.25 -10.91
CA GLU A 105 5.82 -4.04 -11.00
C GLU A 105 4.56 -3.17 -10.86
N ALA A 106 4.57 -2.19 -9.95
CA ALA A 106 3.50 -1.20 -9.85
C ALA A 106 3.33 -0.40 -11.15
N LYS A 107 4.45 0.02 -11.78
CA LYS A 107 4.41 0.71 -13.08
C LYS A 107 3.81 -0.17 -14.17
N ASP A 108 4.21 -1.43 -14.24
CA ASP A 108 3.73 -2.37 -15.24
C ASP A 108 2.22 -2.59 -15.10
N LEU A 109 1.72 -2.74 -13.87
CA LEU A 109 0.28 -2.82 -13.58
C LEU A 109 -0.48 -1.56 -14.03
N MET A 110 0.06 -0.37 -13.79
CA MET A 110 -0.56 0.88 -14.23
C MET A 110 -0.60 0.96 -15.77
N TYR A 111 0.46 0.56 -16.46
CA TYR A 111 0.46 0.50 -17.93
C TYR A 111 -0.56 -0.50 -18.47
N SER A 112 -0.69 -1.66 -17.85
CA SER A 112 -1.58 -2.72 -18.32
C SER A 112 -3.06 -2.45 -18.04
N TYR A 113 -3.38 -1.92 -16.85
CA TYR A 113 -4.76 -1.88 -16.36
C TYR A 113 -5.24 -0.48 -15.94
N GLY A 114 -4.36 0.53 -15.92
CA GLY A 114 -4.71 1.88 -15.45
C GLY A 114 -5.89 2.50 -16.18
N LEU A 115 -6.03 2.25 -17.49
CA LEU A 115 -7.14 2.76 -18.29
C LEU A 115 -8.38 1.85 -18.32
N THR A 116 -8.22 0.55 -18.05
CA THR A 116 -9.33 -0.42 -18.14
C THR A 116 -10.04 -0.59 -16.81
N GLY A 117 -9.30 -0.61 -15.70
CA GLY A 117 -9.83 -0.75 -14.36
C GLY A 117 -8.78 -1.32 -13.41
N LEU A 118 -8.28 -0.48 -12.50
CA LEU A 118 -7.22 -0.86 -11.57
C LEU A 118 -7.48 -0.27 -10.19
N GLU A 119 -7.50 -1.11 -9.16
CA GLU A 119 -7.58 -0.68 -7.77
C GLU A 119 -6.36 -1.16 -6.99
N LEU A 120 -5.58 -0.20 -6.50
CA LEU A 120 -4.35 -0.43 -5.77
C LEU A 120 -4.53 -0.12 -4.30
N TYR A 121 -4.03 -1.00 -3.45
CA TYR A 121 -4.00 -0.84 -2.00
C TYR A 121 -2.55 -0.79 -1.55
N GLY A 122 -2.17 0.23 -0.78
CA GLY A 122 -0.85 0.33 -0.17
C GLY A 122 -0.95 0.38 1.35
N HIS A 123 -0.18 -0.44 2.04
CA HIS A 123 -0.03 -0.36 3.50
C HIS A 123 1.39 0.02 3.88
N SER A 124 1.57 0.92 4.86
CA SER A 124 2.88 1.26 5.41
C SER A 124 3.89 1.68 4.33
N ARG A 125 5.02 0.96 4.19
CA ARG A 125 6.02 1.13 3.12
C ARG A 125 5.46 0.86 1.72
N GLY A 126 4.47 -0.03 1.54
CA GLY A 126 3.84 -0.26 0.24
C GLY A 126 3.23 0.99 -0.38
N THR A 127 2.87 1.97 0.47
CA THR A 127 2.44 3.31 -0.01
C THR A 127 3.58 4.11 -0.64
N MET A 128 4.83 3.89 -0.22
CA MET A 128 6.01 4.48 -0.86
C MET A 128 6.22 3.91 -2.25
N THR A 129 6.01 2.61 -2.44
CA THR A 129 6.08 1.96 -3.75
C THR A 129 5.09 2.57 -4.73
N LEU A 130 3.83 2.72 -4.32
CA LEU A 130 2.81 3.35 -5.16
C LEU A 130 3.10 4.83 -5.42
N GLY A 131 3.58 5.57 -4.41
CA GLY A 131 3.96 6.97 -4.61
C GLY A 131 5.20 7.14 -5.48
N ASN A 132 6.20 6.26 -5.38
CA ASN A 132 7.40 6.26 -6.20
C ASN A 132 7.09 5.85 -7.65
N MET A 133 6.16 4.93 -7.87
CA MET A 133 5.60 4.62 -9.18
C MET A 133 5.03 5.89 -9.83
N LEU A 134 4.13 6.60 -9.14
CA LEU A 134 3.54 7.84 -9.65
C LEU A 134 4.59 8.93 -9.92
N ASN A 135 5.59 9.06 -9.03
CA ASN A 135 6.68 10.02 -9.17
C ASN A 135 7.60 9.68 -10.36
N SER A 136 7.85 8.39 -10.59
CA SER A 136 8.63 7.90 -11.73
C SER A 136 7.97 8.26 -13.06
N PHE A 137 6.65 8.06 -13.19
CA PHE A 137 5.91 8.48 -14.39
C PHE A 137 6.04 9.99 -14.64
N LYS A 138 5.92 10.81 -13.59
CA LYS A 138 6.13 12.25 -13.71
C LYS A 138 7.54 12.63 -14.16
N GLN A 139 8.57 11.96 -13.64
CA GLN A 139 9.95 12.20 -14.06
C GLN A 139 10.21 11.79 -15.52
N GLU A 140 9.55 10.73 -15.98
CA GLU A 140 9.59 10.28 -17.39
C GLU A 140 8.75 11.15 -18.34
N GLY A 141 7.90 12.03 -17.81
CA GLY A 141 6.94 12.78 -18.63
C GLY A 141 5.80 11.91 -19.13
N VAL A 142 5.49 10.80 -18.47
CA VAL A 142 4.40 9.88 -18.82
C VAL A 142 3.12 10.28 -18.11
N HIS A 143 2.05 10.44 -18.88
CA HIS A 143 0.71 10.80 -18.42
C HIS A 143 -0.36 10.23 -19.37
N GLY A 144 -1.64 10.35 -19.02
CA GLY A 144 -2.75 9.76 -19.78
C GLY A 144 -2.86 8.23 -19.66
N ILE A 145 -2.25 7.64 -18.63
CA ILE A 145 -2.22 6.18 -18.38
C ILE A 145 -3.16 5.72 -17.27
N ALA A 146 -3.88 6.66 -16.66
CA ALA A 146 -4.89 6.42 -15.64
C ALA A 146 -6.17 7.20 -15.97
N ASN A 147 -7.30 6.79 -15.38
CA ASN A 147 -8.59 7.46 -15.54
C ASN A 147 -9.48 7.28 -14.29
N GLU A 148 -10.75 7.63 -14.39
CA GLU A 148 -11.74 7.48 -13.32
C GLU A 148 -11.90 6.04 -12.78
N ASN A 149 -11.50 5.02 -13.56
CA ASN A 149 -11.52 3.62 -13.14
C ASN A 149 -10.26 3.20 -12.38
N THR A 150 -9.22 4.05 -12.34
CA THR A 150 -8.05 3.86 -11.48
C THR A 150 -8.36 4.34 -10.07
N THR A 151 -8.06 3.53 -9.06
CA THR A 151 -8.24 3.88 -7.65
C THR A 151 -7.00 3.51 -6.85
N ILE A 152 -6.54 4.43 -5.99
CA ILE A 152 -5.42 4.18 -5.07
C ILE A 152 -5.89 4.44 -3.64
N ASN A 153 -5.74 3.45 -2.77
CA ASN A 153 -6.09 3.51 -1.36
C ASN A 153 -4.84 3.27 -0.49
N LEU A 154 -4.56 4.19 0.43
CA LEU A 154 -3.35 4.19 1.26
C LEU A 154 -3.70 4.07 2.75
N TYR A 155 -3.13 3.06 3.41
CA TYR A 155 -3.35 2.73 4.82
C TYR A 155 -2.05 2.90 5.61
N GLY A 156 -2.06 3.70 6.67
CA GLY A 156 -0.86 4.00 7.48
C GLY A 156 0.33 4.51 6.62
N PRO A 157 0.12 5.45 5.68
CA PRO A 157 1.05 5.70 4.60
C PRO A 157 2.38 6.34 4.99
N ALA A 158 3.48 5.70 4.64
CA ALA A 158 4.82 6.31 4.65
C ALA A 158 5.06 7.31 3.49
N PHE A 159 4.18 7.34 2.48
CA PHE A 159 4.16 8.35 1.42
C PHE A 159 3.14 9.46 1.73
N ASN A 160 3.39 10.68 1.24
CA ASN A 160 2.46 11.78 1.48
C ASN A 160 1.21 11.68 0.58
N VAL A 161 0.02 11.60 1.18
CA VAL A 161 -1.25 11.36 0.46
C VAL A 161 -1.64 12.50 -0.48
N LEU A 162 -1.32 13.75 -0.11
CA LEU A 162 -1.62 14.90 -0.96
C LEU A 162 -0.68 14.95 -2.17
N VAL A 163 0.60 14.59 -1.97
CA VAL A 163 1.54 14.42 -3.08
C VAL A 163 1.09 13.28 -3.98
N ALA A 164 0.64 12.15 -3.43
CA ALA A 164 0.12 11.03 -4.20
C ALA A 164 -1.10 11.44 -5.06
N ALA A 165 -2.06 12.18 -4.48
CA ALA A 165 -3.20 12.71 -5.22
C ALA A 165 -2.76 13.68 -6.35
N GLY A 166 -1.79 14.55 -6.07
CA GLY A 166 -1.18 15.45 -7.06
C GLY A 166 -0.51 14.72 -8.22
N LEU A 167 0.16 13.60 -7.94
CA LEU A 167 0.78 12.79 -8.98
C LEU A 167 -0.24 11.95 -9.74
N LEU A 168 -1.29 11.46 -9.07
CA LEU A 168 -2.39 10.71 -9.70
C LEU A 168 -3.17 11.59 -10.68
N ASP A 169 -3.42 12.85 -10.31
CA ASP A 169 -3.98 13.89 -11.19
C ASP A 169 -3.12 14.08 -12.45
N TYR A 170 -1.80 14.22 -12.27
CA TYR A 170 -0.87 14.33 -13.39
C TYR A 170 -0.92 13.12 -14.32
N VAL A 171 -0.79 11.89 -13.81
CA VAL A 171 -0.74 10.69 -14.66
C VAL A 171 -2.09 10.35 -15.31
N SER A 172 -3.18 10.92 -14.80
CA SER A 172 -4.54 10.70 -15.31
C SER A 172 -5.07 11.82 -16.20
N ASP A 173 -4.26 12.85 -16.50
CA ASP A 173 -4.72 14.09 -17.18
C ASP A 173 -5.91 14.75 -16.48
N GLY A 174 -5.92 14.74 -15.15
CA GLY A 174 -6.98 15.31 -14.32
C GLY A 174 -8.27 14.49 -14.21
N LYS A 175 -8.30 13.27 -14.74
CA LYS A 175 -9.48 12.38 -14.67
C LYS A 175 -9.64 11.70 -13.31
N GLN A 176 -8.55 11.55 -12.55
CA GLN A 176 -8.55 10.99 -11.21
C GLN A 176 -7.68 11.83 -10.29
N THR A 177 -8.29 12.43 -9.26
CA THR A 177 -7.65 13.39 -8.36
C THR A 177 -7.77 13.01 -6.90
N ILE A 178 -8.30 11.82 -6.62
CA ILE A 178 -8.66 11.36 -5.30
C ILE A 178 -7.83 10.13 -4.95
N VAL A 179 -7.21 10.19 -3.78
CA VAL A 179 -6.59 9.03 -3.13
C VAL A 179 -7.38 8.73 -1.86
N GLY A 180 -7.70 7.46 -1.62
CA GLY A 180 -8.25 7.00 -0.35
C GLY A 180 -7.16 7.02 0.71
N PHE A 181 -7.42 7.60 1.87
CA PHE A 181 -6.49 7.64 2.99
C PHE A 181 -7.16 7.15 4.26
N ASP A 182 -6.50 6.22 4.95
CA ASP A 182 -6.85 5.78 6.29
C ASP A 182 -5.61 5.82 7.19
N GLY A 183 -5.68 6.60 8.27
CA GLY A 183 -4.53 6.80 9.15
C GLY A 183 -4.93 7.27 10.53
N ASN A 184 -4.37 6.63 11.55
CA ASN A 184 -4.60 6.98 12.94
C ASN A 184 -3.65 8.10 13.40
N ARG A 185 -4.14 8.99 14.27
CA ARG A 185 -3.36 10.09 14.86
C ARG A 185 -2.07 9.66 15.55
N TYR A 186 -2.04 8.46 16.09
CA TYR A 186 -0.93 7.93 16.88
C TYR A 186 0.00 6.99 16.10
N ASP A 187 -0.25 6.79 14.81
CA ASP A 187 0.66 6.10 13.90
C ASP A 187 1.81 7.03 13.44
N PHE A 188 3.01 6.83 13.98
CA PHE A 188 4.16 7.66 13.61
C PHE A 188 4.62 7.46 12.16
N VAL A 189 4.34 6.31 11.54
CA VAL A 189 4.70 6.05 10.15
C VAL A 189 3.89 6.98 9.26
N SER A 190 2.57 7.01 9.43
CA SER A 190 1.72 7.95 8.70
C SER A 190 2.04 9.42 9.01
N ARG A 191 2.15 9.74 10.30
CA ARG A 191 2.20 11.12 10.79
C ARG A 191 3.55 11.80 10.59
N ILE A 192 4.64 11.08 10.85
CA ILE A 192 5.99 11.63 10.85
C ILE A 192 6.73 11.26 9.57
N ILE A 193 6.76 9.97 9.22
CA ILE A 193 7.48 9.50 8.02
C ILE A 193 6.74 9.96 6.76
N GLY A 194 5.42 9.75 6.69
CA GLY A 194 4.59 10.20 5.58
C GLY A 194 4.28 11.69 5.58
N GLY A 195 4.39 12.34 6.74
CA GLY A 195 4.01 13.75 6.91
C GLY A 195 2.51 13.98 6.67
N ASN A 196 1.68 12.96 6.93
CA ASN A 196 0.25 12.98 6.64
C ASN A 196 -0.56 13.52 7.81
N GLY A 197 -1.80 13.91 7.51
CA GLY A 197 -2.87 14.14 8.50
C GLY A 197 -3.25 12.86 9.26
N TYR A 198 -4.45 12.83 9.80
CA TYR A 198 -5.09 11.61 10.31
C TYR A 198 -6.58 11.70 10.05
N THR A 199 -7.25 10.55 10.02
CA THR A 199 -8.70 10.45 9.79
C THR A 199 -9.45 10.05 11.06
N TYR A 200 -8.75 9.47 12.04
CA TYR A 200 -9.30 9.13 13.35
C TYR A 200 -8.20 9.02 14.42
N GLU A 201 -8.58 8.98 15.69
CA GLU A 201 -7.64 9.04 16.82
C GLU A 201 -7.97 8.08 17.97
N THR A 202 -8.87 7.12 17.75
CA THR A 202 -9.24 6.16 18.80
C THR A 202 -8.05 5.25 19.12
N ILE A 203 -7.77 5.09 20.42
CA ILE A 203 -6.71 4.25 20.99
C ILE A 203 -7.20 3.63 22.32
N PRO A 204 -6.55 2.57 22.82
CA PRO A 204 -6.96 1.92 24.06
C PRO A 204 -6.96 2.86 25.27
N ALA A 205 -7.92 2.65 26.18
CA ALA A 205 -8.02 3.43 27.41
C ALA A 205 -6.72 3.39 28.23
N GLY A 206 -6.27 4.55 28.71
CA GLY A 206 -5.00 4.69 29.44
C GLY A 206 -3.73 4.59 28.57
N SER A 207 -3.89 4.51 27.24
CA SER A 207 -2.80 4.64 26.30
C SER A 207 -2.46 6.11 26.03
N ASN A 208 -1.32 6.35 25.40
CA ASN A 208 -0.83 7.66 24.98
C ASN A 208 0.14 7.52 23.81
N TRP A 209 0.56 8.64 23.24
CA TRP A 209 1.39 8.64 22.03
C TRP A 209 2.69 7.82 22.16
N TRP A 210 3.38 7.87 23.30
CA TRP A 210 4.59 7.07 23.53
C TRP A 210 4.30 5.56 23.55
N LYS A 211 3.23 5.16 24.24
CA LYS A 211 2.80 3.75 24.29
C LYS A 211 2.38 3.25 22.92
N GLU A 212 1.69 4.09 22.16
CA GLU A 212 1.24 3.76 20.81
C GLU A 212 2.40 3.61 19.83
N TRP A 213 3.38 4.51 19.87
CA TRP A 213 4.57 4.36 19.03
C TRP A 213 5.35 3.09 19.35
N TRP A 214 5.44 2.73 20.64
CA TRP A 214 6.02 1.46 21.03
C TRP A 214 5.22 0.26 20.51
N ARG A 215 3.87 0.34 20.54
CA ARG A 215 3.01 -0.71 19.96
C ARG A 215 3.17 -0.83 18.46
N VAL A 216 3.32 0.28 17.72
CA VAL A 216 3.57 0.24 16.27
C VAL A 216 4.85 -0.55 15.94
N VAL A 217 5.87 -0.47 16.80
CA VAL A 217 7.13 -1.20 16.60
C VAL A 217 7.06 -2.66 17.09
N MET A 218 6.40 -2.91 18.23
CA MET A 218 6.54 -4.17 18.96
C MET A 218 5.29 -5.06 18.95
N ASN A 219 4.16 -4.58 18.45
CA ASN A 219 2.88 -5.28 18.57
C ASN A 219 2.17 -5.42 17.22
N PRO A 220 1.71 -6.62 16.84
CA PRO A 220 0.92 -6.81 15.63
C PRO A 220 -0.43 -6.07 15.66
N ILE A 221 -0.90 -5.66 16.85
CA ILE A 221 -2.15 -4.93 17.07
C ILE A 221 -1.81 -3.50 17.53
N SER A 222 -1.77 -2.58 16.58
CA SER A 222 -1.32 -1.21 16.78
C SER A 222 -2.16 -0.21 15.98
N SER A 223 -2.01 1.08 16.29
CA SER A 223 -2.58 2.17 15.49
C SER A 223 -2.11 2.20 14.03
N HIS A 224 -1.05 1.47 13.68
CA HIS A 224 -0.52 1.33 12.32
C HIS A 224 -1.04 0.11 11.56
N THR A 225 -1.46 -0.95 12.26
CA THR A 225 -1.94 -2.19 11.65
C THR A 225 -3.46 -2.34 11.72
N CYS A 226 -4.11 -1.66 12.67
CA CYS A 226 -5.56 -1.68 12.87
C CYS A 226 -6.28 -0.63 12.01
N LEU A 227 -6.21 -0.83 10.69
CA LEU A 227 -6.74 0.04 9.64
C LEU A 227 -7.65 -0.77 8.69
N GLY A 228 -8.50 -0.13 7.88
CA GLY A 228 -9.46 -0.83 7.01
C GLY A 228 -10.42 -1.75 7.78
N ASP A 229 -10.77 -2.90 7.21
CA ASP A 229 -11.69 -3.88 7.80
C ASP A 229 -10.97 -4.87 8.74
N ALA A 230 -10.20 -4.31 9.69
CA ALA A 230 -9.42 -5.08 10.64
C ALA A 230 -10.29 -5.90 11.61
N GLY A 231 -9.69 -6.95 12.17
CA GLY A 231 -10.36 -7.90 13.06
C GLY A 231 -10.96 -7.28 14.32
N TYR A 232 -11.78 -8.05 15.03
CA TYR A 232 -12.53 -7.59 16.22
C TYR A 232 -11.66 -6.87 17.25
N LYS A 233 -10.46 -7.41 17.54
CA LYS A 233 -9.56 -6.81 18.52
C LYS A 233 -9.07 -5.43 18.10
N CYS A 234 -8.78 -5.23 16.82
CA CYS A 234 -8.45 -3.91 16.29
C CYS A 234 -9.62 -2.94 16.43
N ARG A 235 -10.85 -3.37 16.11
CA ARG A 235 -12.04 -2.52 16.26
C ARG A 235 -12.35 -2.18 17.71
N TYR A 236 -12.08 -3.10 18.64
CA TYR A 236 -12.24 -2.86 20.06
C TYR A 236 -11.20 -1.86 20.61
N ASP A 237 -9.93 -2.06 20.25
CA ASP A 237 -8.81 -1.27 20.78
C ASP A 237 -8.67 0.11 20.09
N TYR A 238 -8.95 0.20 18.79
CA TYR A 238 -8.70 1.37 17.94
C TYR A 238 -9.93 1.91 17.22
N GLY A 239 -11.12 1.35 17.48
CA GLY A 239 -12.34 1.72 16.78
C GLY A 239 -12.37 1.24 15.33
N SER A 240 -13.47 1.55 14.63
CA SER A 240 -13.57 1.31 13.20
C SER A 240 -12.66 2.29 12.43
N SER A 241 -12.04 1.78 11.37
CA SER A 241 -11.32 2.60 10.38
C SER A 241 -12.21 3.70 9.82
N HIS A 242 -11.60 4.86 9.52
CA HIS A 242 -12.26 5.98 8.86
C HIS A 242 -11.49 6.32 7.61
N ARG A 243 -11.70 5.56 6.53
CA ARG A 243 -11.11 5.90 5.23
C ARG A 243 -11.81 7.14 4.67
N GLU A 244 -11.03 8.20 4.45
CA GLU A 244 -11.48 9.43 3.82
C GLU A 244 -10.97 9.53 2.39
N GLN A 245 -11.75 10.19 1.54
CA GLN A 245 -11.30 10.61 0.22
C GLN A 245 -10.55 11.94 0.34
N PHE A 246 -9.34 12.00 -0.19
CA PHE A 246 -8.52 13.20 -0.26
C PHE A 246 -8.44 13.69 -1.71
N PRO A 247 -9.31 14.64 -2.11
CA PRO A 247 -9.14 15.36 -3.36
C PRO A 247 -8.01 16.37 -3.25
N LEU A 248 -7.37 16.70 -4.38
CA LEU A 248 -6.38 17.79 -4.50
C LEU A 248 -6.83 19.13 -3.89
N SER A 249 -8.15 19.39 -3.86
CA SER A 249 -8.73 20.61 -3.31
C SER A 249 -8.70 20.71 -1.77
N LYS A 250 -8.40 19.64 -1.02
CA LYS A 250 -8.20 19.65 0.44
C LYS A 250 -6.84 20.25 0.86
N SER A 251 -6.33 21.23 0.12
CA SER A 251 -5.22 22.08 0.53
C SER A 251 -5.60 22.87 1.79
N TRP A 252 -5.19 22.36 2.96
CA TRP A 252 -5.07 23.03 4.26
C TRP A 252 -6.00 24.24 4.50
N SER A 253 -7.27 23.98 4.83
CA SER A 253 -7.94 24.88 5.79
C SER A 253 -7.35 24.56 7.16
N LYS A 254 -6.36 25.35 7.58
CA LYS A 254 -5.89 25.37 8.97
C LYS A 254 -7.11 25.60 9.87
N LYS A 255 -7.41 24.62 10.72
CA LYS A 255 -8.00 24.87 12.03
C LYS A 255 -6.97 24.55 13.08
#